data_AF-A0A961UZT7-F1
#
_entry.id   AF-A0A961UZT7-F1
#
_cell.length_a   1.000
_cell.length_b   1.000
_cell.length_c   1.000
_cell.angle_alpha   90.00
_cell.angle_beta   90.00
_cell.angle_gamma   90.00
#
_symmetry.space_group_name_H-M   'P 1'
#
loop_
_entity.id
_entity.type
_entity.pdbx_description
1 polymer ?
#
loop_
_entity_poly.entity_id
_entity_poly.type
_entity_poly.pdbx_seq_one_letter_code
_entity_poly.pdbx_strand_id
1 'polypeptide(L)'
;MSKTKNDKAEEGIVRLVTSLPDGTFIVERDGGQLERLKSETDWARVDALTDAEIEEAVRNDPDAVPLDFNWSEATVVVPPKKKAISIRVDEDVLDFFKTGGAGYQRRMNAVLRSYMQNRKKNRRA
;
A
#
# COMPACT_ATOMS: atom_id res chain seq x y z
N MET A 1 -41.72 -17.60 -7.77
CA MET A 1 -41.43 -16.17 -7.49
C MET A 1 -40.06 -16.10 -6.85
N SER A 2 -39.03 -15.91 -7.68
CA SER A 2 -37.65 -15.76 -7.25
C SER A 2 -37.41 -14.38 -6.67
N LYS A 3 -36.70 -14.30 -5.54
CA LYS A 3 -35.67 -13.30 -5.30
C LYS A 3 -34.57 -13.96 -4.48
N THR A 4 -33.61 -14.57 -5.17
CA THR A 4 -32.29 -14.88 -4.63
C THR A 4 -31.68 -13.54 -4.23
N LYS A 5 -31.50 -13.30 -2.92
CA LYS A 5 -30.74 -12.14 -2.45
C LYS A 5 -29.31 -12.33 -2.91
N ASN A 6 -28.91 -11.46 -3.81
CA ASN A 6 -27.55 -11.35 -4.31
C ASN A 6 -26.79 -10.47 -3.31
N ASP A 7 -26.35 -11.04 -2.19
CA ASP A 7 -25.50 -10.38 -1.21
C ASP A 7 -24.06 -10.40 -1.74
N LYS A 8 -23.81 -9.63 -2.80
CA LYS A 8 -22.44 -9.27 -3.18
C LYS A 8 -21.92 -8.37 -2.07
N ALA A 9 -21.16 -8.93 -1.15
CA ALA A 9 -20.34 -8.16 -0.21
C ALA A 9 -19.46 -7.24 -1.05
N GLU A 10 -19.68 -5.93 -0.95
CA GLU A 10 -18.78 -4.97 -1.57
C GLU A 10 -17.40 -5.15 -0.92
N GLU A 11 -16.43 -5.56 -1.73
CA GLU A 11 -15.02 -5.75 -1.36
C GLU A 11 -14.36 -4.37 -1.13
N GLY A 12 -14.88 -3.63 -0.15
CA GLY A 12 -14.28 -2.39 0.35
C GLY A 12 -13.15 -2.69 1.34
N ILE A 13 -12.28 -1.71 1.58
CA ILE A 13 -11.20 -1.87 2.55
C ILE A 13 -11.83 -1.92 3.95
N VAL A 14 -11.53 -2.98 4.69
CA VAL A 14 -12.02 -3.19 6.05
C VAL A 14 -10.87 -2.98 7.02
N ARG A 15 -11.05 -2.13 8.02
CA ARG A 15 -10.06 -1.94 9.09
C ARG A 15 -10.52 -2.66 10.35
N LEU A 16 -9.68 -3.56 10.87
CA LEU A 16 -9.89 -4.14 12.19
C LEU A 16 -9.71 -3.06 13.27
N VAL A 17 -10.74 -2.83 14.08
CA VAL A 17 -10.71 -1.88 15.20
C VAL A 17 -10.28 -2.59 16.47
N THR A 18 -10.94 -3.71 16.81
CA THR A 18 -10.61 -4.49 18.00
C THR A 18 -11.18 -5.91 17.94
N SER A 19 -10.57 -6.82 18.70
CA SER A 19 -11.07 -8.18 18.98
C SER A 19 -11.75 -8.23 20.34
N LEU A 20 -12.94 -8.81 20.41
CA LEU A 20 -13.70 -9.00 21.64
C LEU A 20 -13.38 -10.37 22.27
N PRO A 21 -13.50 -10.52 23.61
CA PRO A 21 -13.24 -11.77 24.31
C PRO A 21 -14.14 -12.94 23.91
N ASP A 22 -15.28 -12.67 23.30
CA ASP A 22 -16.23 -13.68 22.81
C ASP A 22 -15.93 -14.17 21.39
N GLY A 23 -14.74 -13.87 20.86
CA GLY A 23 -14.26 -14.34 19.56
C GLY A 23 -14.86 -13.60 18.36
N THR A 24 -15.54 -12.47 18.60
CA THR A 24 -16.00 -11.58 17.54
C THR A 24 -15.08 -10.37 17.40
N PHE A 25 -15.13 -9.71 16.26
CA PHE A 25 -14.27 -8.58 15.92
C PHE A 25 -15.11 -7.38 15.50
N ILE A 26 -14.67 -6.19 15.89
CA ILE A 26 -15.26 -4.94 15.41
C ILE A 26 -14.42 -4.48 14.22
N VAL A 27 -15.08 -4.27 13.09
CA VAL A 27 -14.48 -3.75 11.88
C VAL A 27 -15.09 -2.40 11.52
N GLU A 28 -14.28 -1.54 10.95
CA GLU A 28 -14.68 -0.27 10.35
C GLU A 28 -14.68 -0.42 8.83
N ARG A 29 -15.82 -0.12 8.20
CA ARG A 29 -16.01 -0.08 6.74
C ARG A 29 -15.75 1.33 6.20
N ASP A 30 -15.53 1.42 4.89
CA ASP A 30 -15.47 2.70 4.19
C ASP A 30 -16.72 3.55 4.49
N GLY A 31 -16.52 4.74 5.07
CA GLY A 31 -17.60 5.60 5.58
C GLY A 31 -17.72 5.67 7.12
N GLY A 32 -16.86 4.96 7.86
CA GLY A 32 -16.79 5.04 9.33
C GLY A 32 -17.86 4.21 10.06
N GLN A 33 -18.56 3.33 9.34
CA GLN A 33 -19.53 2.43 9.93
C GLN A 33 -18.83 1.29 10.66
N LEU A 34 -19.18 1.10 11.93
CA LEU A 34 -18.69 0.00 12.75
C LEU A 34 -19.64 -1.20 12.63
N GLU A 35 -19.08 -2.35 12.32
CA GLU A 35 -19.79 -3.62 12.19
C GLU A 35 -19.11 -4.67 13.09
N ARG A 36 -19.92 -5.52 13.72
CA ARG A 36 -19.45 -6.63 14.53
C ARG A 36 -19.54 -7.92 13.71
N LEU A 37 -18.42 -8.56 13.49
CA LEU A 37 -18.31 -9.78 12.69
C LEU A 37 -17.78 -10.95 13.51
N LYS A 38 -18.13 -12.16 13.09
CA LYS A 38 -17.52 -13.39 13.58
C LYS A 38 -16.55 -13.88 12.50
N SER A 39 -15.42 -14.45 12.89
CA SER A 39 -14.55 -15.11 11.91
C SER A 39 -15.27 -16.32 11.32
N GLU A 40 -15.27 -16.41 9.99
CA GLU A 40 -15.77 -17.57 9.25
C GLU A 40 -14.68 -18.64 9.07
N THR A 41 -13.45 -18.33 9.45
CA THR A 41 -12.31 -19.22 9.37
C THR A 41 -12.24 -20.12 10.60
N ASP A 42 -12.11 -21.42 10.38
CA ASP A 42 -11.77 -22.39 11.42
C ASP A 42 -10.28 -22.29 11.78
N TRP A 43 -9.97 -21.39 12.70
CA TRP A 43 -8.60 -21.16 13.18
C TRP A 43 -8.02 -22.34 13.94
N ALA A 44 -8.85 -23.12 14.65
CA ALA A 44 -8.37 -24.29 15.36
C ALA A 44 -7.82 -25.36 14.40
N ARG A 45 -8.48 -25.53 13.24
CA ARG A 45 -7.96 -26.36 12.15
C ARG A 45 -6.66 -25.81 11.56
N VAL A 46 -6.57 -24.50 11.34
CA VAL A 46 -5.38 -23.87 10.75
C VAL A 46 -4.18 -23.95 11.69
N ASP A 47 -4.37 -23.69 12.99
CA ASP A 47 -3.31 -23.75 14.01
C ASP A 47 -2.80 -25.18 14.24
N ALA A 48 -3.62 -26.19 13.91
CA ALA A 48 -3.25 -27.60 14.01
C ALA A 48 -2.53 -28.15 12.77
N LEU A 49 -2.46 -27.39 11.67
CA LEU A 49 -1.77 -27.82 10.45
C LEU A 49 -0.27 -27.95 10.70
N THR A 50 0.30 -29.06 10.24
CA THR A 50 1.74 -29.31 10.31
C THR A 50 2.46 -28.67 9.13
N ASP A 51 3.75 -28.38 9.31
CA ASP A 51 4.60 -27.85 8.23
C ASP A 51 4.60 -28.77 6.99
N ALA A 52 4.58 -30.10 7.19
CA ALA A 52 4.55 -31.06 6.10
C ALA A 52 3.24 -30.99 5.27
N GLU A 53 2.10 -30.82 5.94
CA GLU A 53 0.80 -30.65 5.27
C GLU A 53 0.73 -29.31 4.52
N ILE A 54 1.33 -28.26 5.08
CA ILE A 54 1.45 -26.95 4.42
C ILE A 54 2.33 -27.07 3.17
N GLU A 55 3.49 -27.72 3.26
CA GLU A 55 4.38 -27.94 2.12
C GLU A 55 3.71 -28.77 1.01
N GLU A 56 2.94 -29.79 1.38
CA GLU A 56 2.17 -30.58 0.41
C GLU A 56 1.06 -29.76 -0.24
N ALA A 57 0.35 -28.92 0.52
CA ALA A 57 -0.65 -28.01 -0.02
C ALA A 57 -0.04 -27.02 -1.00
N VAL A 58 1.09 -26.39 -0.65
CA VAL A 58 1.83 -25.47 -1.52
C VAL A 58 2.30 -26.16 -2.79
N ARG A 59 2.81 -27.39 -2.69
CA ARG A 59 3.29 -28.16 -3.87
C ARG A 59 2.16 -28.47 -4.85
N ASN A 60 0.95 -28.69 -4.34
CA ASN A 60 -0.22 -29.03 -5.14
C ASN A 60 -1.02 -27.80 -5.60
N ASP A 61 -0.66 -26.59 -5.15
CA ASP A 61 -1.34 -25.35 -5.51
C ASP A 61 -0.71 -24.74 -6.78
N PRO A 62 -1.45 -24.67 -7.92
CA PRO A 62 -0.95 -24.06 -9.16
C PRO A 62 -0.72 -22.54 -9.05
N ASP A 63 -1.35 -21.86 -8.09
CA ASP A 63 -1.17 -20.42 -7.85
C ASP A 63 0.02 -20.13 -6.93
N ALA A 64 0.54 -21.15 -6.23
CA ALA A 64 1.74 -21.07 -5.42
C ALA A 64 3.01 -21.14 -6.29
N VAL A 65 3.22 -20.10 -7.10
CA VAL A 65 4.42 -19.96 -7.93
C VAL A 65 5.64 -19.76 -7.02
N PRO A 66 6.69 -20.60 -7.13
CA PRO A 66 7.93 -20.38 -6.39
C PRO A 66 8.52 -19.00 -6.72
N LEU A 67 8.59 -18.13 -5.72
CA LEU A 67 9.24 -16.83 -5.84
C LEU A 67 10.76 -17.03 -5.69
N ASP A 68 11.45 -17.27 -6.81
CA ASP A 68 12.92 -17.29 -6.88
C ASP A 68 13.49 -15.86 -6.85
N PHE A 69 13.17 -15.12 -5.79
CA PHE A 69 13.69 -13.77 -5.56
C PHE A 69 14.87 -13.86 -4.58
N ASN A 70 16.06 -13.64 -5.10
CA ASN A 70 17.25 -13.47 -4.29
C ASN A 70 17.22 -12.11 -3.58
N TRP A 71 16.73 -12.09 -2.34
CA TRP A 71 16.68 -10.88 -1.51
C TRP A 71 18.07 -10.27 -1.24
N SER A 72 19.16 -11.02 -1.43
CA SER A 72 20.52 -10.47 -1.28
C SER A 72 20.93 -9.51 -2.41
N GLU A 73 20.26 -9.57 -3.57
CA GLU A 73 20.46 -8.65 -4.70
C GLU A 73 19.52 -7.43 -4.64
N ALA A 74 18.56 -7.43 -3.71
CA ALA A 74 17.61 -6.34 -3.57
C ALA A 74 18.34 -5.05 -3.16
N THR A 75 18.31 -4.04 -4.03
CA THR A 75 18.86 -2.73 -3.70
C THR A 75 17.86 -1.93 -2.89
N VAL A 76 18.17 -1.67 -1.62
CA VAL A 76 17.35 -0.81 -0.76
C VAL A 76 17.47 0.64 -1.25
N VAL A 77 16.44 1.12 -1.95
CA VAL A 77 16.34 2.52 -2.37
C VAL A 77 15.78 3.35 -1.22
N VAL A 78 16.66 3.93 -0.40
CA VAL A 78 16.25 4.91 0.60
C VAL A 78 15.99 6.25 -0.09
N PRO A 79 14.75 6.78 -0.08
CA PRO A 79 14.49 8.09 -0.66
C PRO A 79 15.31 9.15 0.11
N PRO A 80 15.97 10.08 -0.59
CA PRO A 80 16.73 11.13 0.10
C PRO A 80 15.80 11.95 0.99
N LYS A 81 16.20 12.16 2.24
CA LYS A 81 15.46 13.01 3.19
C LYS A 81 15.31 14.41 2.60
N LYS A 82 14.07 14.85 2.43
CA LYS A 82 13.76 16.23 2.03
C LYS A 82 13.92 17.13 3.25
N LYS A 83 14.50 18.30 3.07
CA LYS A 83 14.51 19.35 4.11
C LYS A 83 13.28 20.23 3.90
N ALA A 84 12.44 20.35 4.92
CA ALA A 84 11.34 21.31 4.91
C ALA A 84 11.93 22.71 5.10
N ILE A 85 11.83 23.53 4.07
CA ILE A 85 12.28 24.92 4.08
C ILE A 85 11.13 25.83 3.66
N SER A 86 11.09 27.05 4.19
CA SER A 86 10.21 28.10 3.70
C SER A 86 10.94 28.88 2.62
N ILE A 87 10.40 28.89 1.40
CA ILE A 87 10.92 29.66 0.26
C ILE A 87 9.79 30.52 -0.30
N ARG A 88 10.14 31.70 -0.81
CA ARG A 88 9.22 32.52 -1.60
C ARG A 88 9.41 32.16 -3.08
N VAL A 89 8.28 32.00 -3.77
CA VAL A 89 8.20 31.68 -5.19
C VAL A 89 7.15 32.62 -5.77
N ASP A 90 7.36 33.07 -7.00
CA ASP A 90 6.39 33.90 -7.71
C ASP A 90 5.05 33.16 -7.90
N GLU A 91 3.97 33.93 -7.93
CA GLU A 91 2.60 33.39 -7.97
C GLU A 91 2.33 32.60 -9.25
N ASP A 92 2.74 33.13 -10.39
CA ASP A 92 2.61 32.51 -11.72
C ASP A 92 3.33 31.15 -11.80
N VAL A 93 4.52 31.06 -11.23
CA VAL A 93 5.30 29.82 -11.15
C VAL A 93 4.58 28.80 -10.27
N LEU A 94 4.08 29.23 -9.10
CA LEU A 94 3.36 28.34 -8.20
C LEU A 94 2.09 27.80 -8.86
N ASP A 95 1.33 28.67 -9.52
CA ASP A 95 0.09 28.31 -10.20
C ASP A 95 0.33 27.39 -11.38
N PHE A 96 1.37 27.65 -12.18
CA PHE A 96 1.80 26.73 -13.25
C PHE A 96 2.00 25.30 -12.72
N PHE A 97 2.71 25.11 -11.61
CA PHE A 97 2.93 23.77 -11.07
C PHE A 97 1.67 23.15 -10.44
N LYS A 98 0.76 23.98 -9.90
CA LYS A 98 -0.53 23.53 -9.35
C LYS A 98 -1.51 23.06 -10.42
N THR A 99 -1.42 23.54 -11.66
CA THR A 99 -2.31 23.08 -12.76
C THR A 99 -2.35 21.55 -12.90
N GLY A 100 -1.21 20.87 -12.68
CA GLY A 100 -1.10 19.42 -12.72
C GLY A 100 -1.57 18.68 -11.46
N GLY A 101 -2.32 19.34 -10.57
CA GLY A 101 -2.92 18.74 -9.38
C GLY A 101 -1.92 18.31 -8.29
N ALA A 102 -2.32 17.32 -7.49
CA ALA A 102 -1.54 16.80 -6.37
C ALA A 102 -0.10 16.43 -6.78
N GLY A 103 0.85 16.68 -5.88
CA GLY A 103 2.28 16.42 -6.14
C GLY A 103 3.04 17.55 -6.85
N TYR A 104 2.47 18.76 -6.95
CA TYR A 104 3.15 19.93 -7.54
C TYR A 104 4.54 20.19 -6.91
N GLN A 105 4.68 20.03 -5.59
CA GLN A 105 5.97 20.16 -4.90
C GLN A 105 7.00 19.13 -5.37
N ARG A 106 6.58 17.89 -5.69
CA ARG A 106 7.47 16.84 -6.23
C ARG A 106 7.95 17.21 -7.62
N ARG A 107 7.07 17.76 -8.47
CA ARG A 107 7.43 18.25 -9.82
C ARG A 107 8.39 19.43 -9.75
N MET A 108 8.10 20.42 -8.90
CA MET A 108 8.98 21.57 -8.67
C MET A 108 10.38 21.13 -8.22
N ASN A 109 10.48 20.19 -7.27
CA ASN A 109 11.76 19.65 -6.82
C ASN A 109 12.51 18.87 -7.93
N ALA A 110 11.81 18.18 -8.84
CA ALA A 110 12.43 17.50 -9.97
C ALA A 110 13.07 18.48 -10.95
N VAL A 111 12.41 19.61 -11.23
CA VAL A 111 12.95 20.69 -12.07
C VAL A 111 14.21 21.30 -11.45
N LEU A 112 14.16 21.64 -10.16
CA LEU A 112 15.33 22.16 -9.43
C LEU A 112 16.52 21.18 -9.46
N ARG A 113 16.24 19.88 -9.33
CA ARG A 113 17.27 18.82 -9.42
C ARG A 113 17.88 18.74 -10.82
N SER A 114 17.08 18.78 -11.87
CA SER A 114 17.54 18.77 -13.26
C SER A 114 18.46 19.97 -13.54
N TYR A 115 18.03 21.17 -13.13
CA TYR A 115 18.85 22.38 -13.25
C TYR A 115 20.19 22.25 -12.52
N MET A 116 20.18 21.76 -11.27
CA MET A 116 21.40 21.52 -10.49
C MET A 116 22.35 20.53 -11.20
N GLN A 117 21.83 19.42 -11.74
CA GLN A 117 22.64 18.40 -12.42
C GLN A 117 23.28 18.95 -13.69
N ASN A 118 22.52 19.65 -14.53
CA ASN A 118 23.02 20.28 -15.75
C ASN A 118 24.13 21.29 -15.44
N ARG A 119 23.93 22.14 -14.43
CA ARG A 119 24.94 23.12 -14.01
C ARG A 119 26.20 22.46 -13.44
N LYS A 120 26.09 21.33 -12.73
CA LYS A 120 27.25 20.55 -12.27
C LYS A 120 28.03 19.91 -13.41
N LYS A 121 27.35 19.41 -14.45
CA LYS A 121 27.99 18.81 -15.63
C LYS A 121 28.81 19.85 -16.40
N ASN A 122 28.24 21.03 -16.65
CA ASN A 122 28.91 22.11 -17.38
C ASN A 122 30.11 22.72 -16.64
N ARG A 123 30.23 22.52 -15.31
CA ARG A 123 31.35 22.99 -14.51
C ARG A 123 32.48 21.96 -14.37
N ARG A 124 32.28 20.76 -14.92
CA ARG A 124 33.26 19.65 -14.93
C ARG A 124 33.84 19.39 -16.33
N ALA A 125 33.32 20.08 -17.35
CA ALA A 125 33.88 20.17 -18.69
C ALA A 125 34.70 21.46 -18.79
#